data_AF-B8CMT6-F1
#
_entry.id   AF-B8CMT6-F1
#
_cell.length_a   1.000
_cell.length_b   1.000
_cell.length_c   1.000
_cell.angle_alpha   90.00
_cell.angle_beta   90.00
_cell.angle_gamma   90.00
#
_symmetry.space_group_name_H-M   'P 1'
#
loop_
_entity.id
_entity.type
_entity.pdbx_description
1 polymer ?
#
loop_
_entity_poly.entity_id
_entity_poly.type
_entity_poly.pdbx_seq_one_letter_code
_entity_poly.pdbx_strand_id
1 'polypeptide(L)'
;MGSGVSFRIDTPPSAVPGDISWCLAAGPDINVDLSNLENPLFTAPEVEQDTFTILRASATVNGHQSSDDVHILITKEAAITSQYFDSPLARTFSYQGQSPYRSVLRDCVYSNQLEQTCTIEQLPLIGQEANGGKQQILDRLLVSHQWMGENFEYFLDNLDPDSDFATLLQSVTAIVISYDVRPSFYWVATGAIYLDPNDLWLLAEERDSINEAPDYRSGFGNELQFLMPWRYVKNNQYTSYITPRSTRVNRTAAEMQPDLASLLYLELAHANDFFPRSIHDDLEGPTLLDDYETRNSHQLLVSDQLTAKYPLNSTEMASLANVSFRGESATNQQKSYTPSDISSFFAADTAPDYYAYSTRREDAAMLFEEAMMSHRLGIQRDVGITDKPEVISADTIKVDWGQRGRIGDDTLQNRAAFVINEIIPELDATTLVKNLPQPIPMAQGATWSENLAISPTSKNLVNRTQVAITANTPAVTLSGSRHQTPVE
;
A
#
# COMPACT_ATOMS: atom_id res chain seq x y z
N MET A 1 2.74 -4.40 13.79
CA MET A 1 2.47 -5.17 12.55
C MET A 1 1.60 -6.36 12.89
N GLY A 2 0.82 -6.88 11.93
CA GLY A 2 -0.16 -7.95 12.17
C GLY A 2 0.50 -9.30 12.44
N SER A 3 0.86 -9.59 13.69
CA SER A 3 1.46 -10.85 14.13
C SER A 3 0.47 -12.02 14.23
N GLY A 4 -0.60 -11.99 13.43
CA GLY A 4 -1.53 -13.10 13.30
C GLY A 4 -1.06 -14.05 12.20
N VAL A 5 -1.06 -15.35 12.46
CA VAL A 5 -1.02 -16.34 11.38
C VAL A 5 -2.44 -16.54 10.88
N SER A 6 -2.62 -16.53 9.56
CA SER A 6 -3.91 -16.80 8.92
C SER A 6 -3.92 -18.19 8.29
N PHE A 7 -5.06 -18.87 8.38
CA PHE A 7 -5.34 -20.07 7.59
C PHE A 7 -6.50 -19.81 6.66
N ARG A 8 -6.65 -20.62 5.61
CA ARG A 8 -7.76 -20.52 4.69
C ARG A 8 -8.33 -21.88 4.37
N ILE A 9 -9.65 -21.97 4.27
CA ILE A 9 -10.32 -23.08 3.61
C ILE A 9 -10.53 -22.68 2.16
N ASP A 10 -9.78 -23.31 1.26
CA ASP A 10 -10.01 -23.19 -0.17
C ASP A 10 -10.99 -24.26 -0.65
N THR A 11 -11.97 -23.83 -1.44
CA THR A 11 -12.89 -24.73 -2.13
C THR A 11 -12.84 -24.51 -3.63
N PRO A 12 -13.18 -25.53 -4.44
CA PRO A 12 -13.40 -25.33 -5.86
C PRO A 12 -14.44 -24.22 -6.10
N PRO A 13 -14.33 -23.41 -7.17
CA PRO A 13 -15.18 -22.22 -7.39
C PRO A 13 -16.69 -22.46 -7.37
N SER A 14 -17.15 -23.69 -7.58
CA SER A 14 -18.57 -24.07 -7.57
C SER A 14 -19.05 -24.67 -6.24
N ALA A 15 -18.18 -24.81 -5.25
CA ALA A 15 -18.49 -25.45 -3.98
C ALA A 15 -18.43 -24.44 -2.83
N VAL A 16 -19.58 -24.17 -2.21
CA VAL A 16 -19.65 -23.37 -0.99
C VAL A 16 -19.49 -24.31 0.21
N PRO A 17 -18.46 -24.15 1.06
CA PRO A 17 -18.31 -24.95 2.26
C PRO A 17 -19.42 -24.60 3.26
N GLY A 18 -20.10 -25.62 3.79
CA GLY A 18 -21.06 -25.51 4.89
C GLY A 18 -20.53 -26.18 6.15
N ASP A 19 -21.16 -25.91 7.29
CA ASP A 19 -20.85 -26.56 8.59
C ASP A 19 -19.36 -26.54 8.96
N ILE A 20 -18.67 -25.43 8.65
CA ILE A 20 -17.24 -25.30 8.90
C ILE A 20 -16.98 -25.37 10.41
N SER A 21 -16.03 -26.20 10.79
CA SER A 21 -15.53 -26.30 12.16
C SER A 21 -14.01 -26.45 12.17
N TRP A 22 -13.40 -25.90 13.21
CA TRP A 22 -11.97 -25.99 13.48
C TRP A 22 -11.77 -26.65 14.84
N CYS A 23 -10.84 -27.59 14.92
CA CYS A 23 -10.45 -28.18 16.20
C CYS A 23 -8.93 -28.31 16.34
N LEU A 24 -8.45 -28.12 17.55
CA LEU A 24 -7.07 -28.42 17.93
C LEU A 24 -6.93 -29.94 18.06
N ALA A 25 -6.35 -30.58 17.04
CA ALA A 25 -6.18 -32.03 16.99
C ALA A 25 -4.97 -32.50 17.82
N ALA A 26 -3.93 -31.66 17.89
CA ALA A 26 -2.75 -31.86 18.74
C ALA A 26 -2.04 -30.52 18.99
N GLY A 27 -1.27 -30.44 20.08
CA GLY A 27 -0.49 -29.26 20.43
C GLY A 27 -1.01 -28.51 21.66
N PRO A 28 -0.37 -27.39 22.04
CA PRO A 28 -0.81 -26.53 23.13
C PRO A 28 -2.12 -25.83 22.77
N ASP A 29 -2.84 -25.40 23.80
CA ASP A 29 -4.00 -24.53 23.61
C ASP A 29 -3.58 -23.27 22.85
N ILE A 30 -4.26 -23.00 21.73
CA ILE A 30 -4.09 -21.79 20.93
C ILE A 30 -5.42 -21.06 20.82
N ASN A 31 -5.37 -19.73 20.96
CA ASN A 31 -6.55 -18.90 20.81
C ASN A 31 -6.74 -18.56 19.32
N VAL A 32 -7.67 -19.25 18.67
CA VAL A 32 -8.02 -19.05 17.27
C VAL A 32 -9.23 -18.14 17.18
N ASP A 33 -9.10 -17.00 16.50
CA ASP A 33 -10.21 -16.15 16.09
C ASP A 33 -10.98 -16.85 14.96
N LEU A 34 -12.21 -17.24 15.29
CA LEU A 34 -13.16 -17.93 14.41
C LEU A 34 -14.30 -17.01 13.95
N SER A 35 -14.15 -15.69 14.08
CA SER A 35 -15.12 -14.70 13.57
C SER A 35 -15.33 -14.83 12.07
N ASN A 36 -14.30 -15.26 11.33
CA ASN A 36 -14.38 -15.73 9.96
C ASN A 36 -13.93 -17.21 9.89
N LEU A 37 -14.89 -18.12 9.73
CA LEU A 37 -14.62 -19.57 9.72
C LEU A 37 -13.84 -20.03 8.48
N GLU A 38 -13.93 -19.31 7.35
CA GLU A 38 -13.18 -19.62 6.14
C GLU A 38 -11.74 -19.11 6.19
N ASN A 39 -11.47 -18.13 7.05
CA ASN A 39 -10.14 -17.54 7.24
C ASN A 39 -9.87 -17.25 8.73
N PRO A 40 -9.63 -18.30 9.54
CA PRO A 40 -9.34 -18.11 10.94
C PRO A 40 -7.94 -17.53 11.14
N LEU A 41 -7.79 -16.76 12.21
CA LEU A 41 -6.54 -16.13 12.59
C LEU A 41 -6.10 -16.64 13.96
N PHE A 42 -4.81 -16.74 14.21
CA PHE A 42 -4.32 -16.95 15.58
C PHE A 42 -3.01 -16.21 15.82
N THR A 43 -2.77 -15.81 17.07
CA THR A 43 -1.45 -15.33 17.50
C THR A 43 -0.70 -16.51 18.10
N ALA A 44 0.54 -16.74 17.63
CA ALA A 44 1.37 -17.79 18.18
C ALA A 44 1.63 -17.55 19.68
N PRO A 45 1.36 -18.53 20.56
CA PRO A 45 1.66 -18.39 21.97
C PRO A 45 3.18 -18.47 22.22
N GLU A 46 3.63 -17.94 23.35
CA GLU A 46 4.97 -18.23 23.85
C GLU A 46 5.09 -19.70 24.23
N VAL A 47 6.19 -20.33 23.84
CA VAL A 47 6.47 -21.75 24.13
C VAL A 47 7.87 -21.91 24.73
N GLU A 48 8.00 -22.84 25.69
CA GLU A 48 9.28 -23.12 26.35
C GLU A 48 10.26 -23.93 25.49
N GLN A 49 9.79 -24.51 24.41
CA GLN A 49 10.53 -25.23 23.39
C GLN A 49 9.72 -25.27 22.10
N ASP A 50 10.39 -25.48 20.96
CA ASP A 50 9.72 -25.68 19.68
C ASP A 50 8.63 -26.76 19.81
N THR A 51 7.41 -26.40 19.43
CA THR A 51 6.21 -27.19 19.70
C THR A 51 5.41 -27.36 18.41
N PHE A 52 4.99 -28.59 18.15
CA PHE A 52 4.17 -28.93 16.99
C PHE A 52 2.69 -28.88 17.34
N THR A 53 1.91 -28.23 16.47
CA THR A 53 0.46 -28.04 16.59
C THR A 53 -0.23 -28.54 15.33
N ILE A 54 -1.35 -29.23 15.49
CA ILE A 54 -2.22 -29.65 14.39
C ILE A 54 -3.59 -29.03 14.59
N LEU A 55 -3.99 -28.18 13.65
CA LEU A 55 -5.36 -27.70 13.53
C LEU A 55 -6.06 -28.49 12.44
N ARG A 56 -7.24 -29.04 12.74
CA ARG A 56 -8.07 -29.74 11.76
C ARG A 56 -9.25 -28.87 11.37
N ALA A 57 -9.36 -28.59 10.08
CA ALA A 57 -10.57 -28.04 9.48
C ALA A 57 -11.51 -29.19 9.11
N SER A 58 -12.81 -29.01 9.29
CA SER A 58 -13.83 -29.92 8.78
C SER A 58 -14.98 -29.11 8.20
N ALA A 59 -15.49 -29.53 7.04
CA ALA A 59 -16.57 -28.85 6.35
C ALA A 59 -17.41 -29.83 5.51
N THR A 60 -18.68 -29.48 5.31
CA THR A 60 -19.56 -30.09 4.30
C THR A 60 -19.30 -29.44 2.95
N VAL A 61 -18.73 -30.18 2.00
CA VAL A 61 -18.48 -29.71 0.62
C VAL A 61 -19.24 -30.59 -0.35
N ASN A 62 -20.14 -30.00 -1.15
CA ASN A 62 -21.02 -30.73 -2.08
C ASN A 62 -21.82 -31.88 -1.41
N GLY A 63 -22.23 -31.69 -0.15
CA GLY A 63 -22.97 -32.70 0.63
C GLY A 63 -22.11 -33.81 1.26
N HIS A 64 -20.78 -33.75 1.11
CA HIS A 64 -19.85 -34.69 1.71
C HIS A 64 -19.05 -34.03 2.83
N GLN A 65 -18.92 -34.73 3.96
CA GLN A 65 -17.99 -34.33 5.01
C GLN A 65 -16.56 -34.50 4.53
N SER A 66 -15.78 -33.43 4.63
CA SER A 66 -14.35 -33.39 4.30
C SER A 66 -13.59 -32.81 5.49
N SER A 67 -12.35 -33.25 5.68
CA SER A 67 -11.46 -32.71 6.71
C SER A 67 -10.03 -32.65 6.21
N ASP A 68 -9.29 -31.63 6.65
CA ASP A 68 -7.86 -31.50 6.36
C ASP A 68 -7.11 -30.97 7.60
N ASP A 69 -5.83 -31.28 7.67
CA ASP A 69 -4.94 -30.93 8.79
C ASP A 69 -3.94 -29.86 8.36
N VAL A 70 -3.86 -28.79 9.14
CA VAL A 70 -2.79 -27.80 9.08
C VAL A 70 -1.77 -28.11 10.14
N HIS A 71 -0.51 -28.27 9.71
CA HIS A 71 0.62 -28.58 10.56
C HIS A 71 1.45 -27.33 10.82
N ILE A 72 1.61 -26.97 12.09
CA ILE A 72 2.21 -25.71 12.52
C ILE A 72 3.38 -26.03 13.46
N LEU A 73 4.52 -25.38 13.22
CA LEU A 73 5.63 -25.35 14.17
C LEU A 73 5.64 -24.00 14.87
N ILE A 74 5.35 -23.98 16.17
CA ILE A 74 5.50 -22.80 17.02
C ILE A 74 6.91 -22.86 17.60
N THR A 75 7.75 -21.89 17.27
CA THR A 75 9.15 -21.86 17.68
C THR A 75 9.34 -21.13 19.00
N LYS A 76 10.28 -21.60 19.82
CA LYS A 76 10.75 -20.84 20.98
C LYS A 76 11.59 -19.67 20.47
N GLU A 77 11.07 -18.45 20.62
CA GLU A 77 11.78 -17.23 20.29
C GLU A 77 12.34 -16.54 21.54
N ALA A 78 13.38 -15.72 21.35
CA ALA A 78 13.87 -14.84 22.41
C ALA A 78 12.82 -13.75 22.72
N ALA A 79 12.86 -13.21 23.94
CA ALA A 79 12.05 -12.05 24.28
C ALA A 79 12.38 -10.88 23.33
N ILE A 80 11.35 -10.14 22.93
CA ILE A 80 11.51 -8.94 22.11
C ILE A 80 12.14 -7.84 22.95
N THR A 81 13.30 -7.34 22.53
CA THR A 81 13.98 -6.20 23.18
C THR A 81 13.93 -4.92 22.34
N SER A 82 13.54 -5.04 21.07
CA SER A 82 13.45 -3.91 20.17
C SER A 82 12.35 -2.92 20.59
N GLN A 83 12.70 -1.64 20.61
CA GLN A 83 11.74 -0.53 20.71
C GLN A 83 11.11 -0.17 19.35
N TYR A 84 11.66 -0.74 18.27
CA TYR A 84 11.27 -0.48 16.89
C TYR A 84 10.30 -1.55 16.37
N PHE A 85 10.50 -2.81 16.77
CA PHE A 85 9.65 -3.94 16.40
C PHE A 85 9.14 -4.66 17.63
N ASP A 86 7.97 -4.23 18.11
CA ASP A 86 7.34 -4.68 19.36
C ASP A 86 6.48 -5.95 19.23
N SER A 87 6.36 -6.46 18.00
CA SER A 87 5.58 -7.65 17.68
C SER A 87 6.48 -8.68 16.98
N PRO A 88 6.24 -10.00 17.15
CA PRO A 88 7.04 -11.02 16.47
C PRO A 88 7.11 -10.77 14.96
N LEU A 89 8.32 -10.86 14.40
CA LEU A 89 8.57 -10.72 12.96
C LEU A 89 8.79 -12.07 12.30
N ALA A 90 8.40 -12.17 11.02
CA ALA A 90 8.75 -13.30 10.19
C ALA A 90 10.28 -13.49 10.08
N ARG A 91 10.67 -14.75 9.90
CA ARG A 91 12.05 -15.09 9.55
C ARG A 91 12.33 -14.66 8.11
N THR A 92 13.41 -13.90 7.93
CA THR A 92 13.84 -13.40 6.63
C THR A 92 15.32 -13.71 6.38
N PHE A 93 15.71 -13.64 5.11
CA PHE A 93 17.08 -13.84 4.65
C PHE A 93 17.40 -12.87 3.51
N SER A 94 18.68 -12.53 3.34
CA SER A 94 19.13 -11.73 2.20
C SER A 94 18.89 -12.50 0.91
N TYR A 95 18.19 -11.88 -0.04
CA TYR A 95 17.91 -12.46 -1.36
C TYR A 95 19.21 -12.83 -2.07
N GLN A 96 20.16 -11.88 -2.10
CA GLN A 96 21.50 -12.14 -2.63
C GLN A 96 22.38 -12.80 -1.56
N GLY A 97 22.69 -14.08 -1.78
CA GLY A 97 23.50 -14.87 -0.86
C GLY A 97 24.94 -14.38 -0.67
N GLN A 98 25.47 -13.61 -1.61
CA GLN A 98 26.81 -13.00 -1.55
C GLN A 98 26.78 -11.48 -1.34
N SER A 99 25.64 -10.93 -0.91
CA SER A 99 25.52 -9.50 -0.61
C SER A 99 26.58 -9.07 0.41
N PRO A 100 27.27 -7.93 0.20
CA PRO A 100 28.18 -7.36 1.18
C PRO A 100 27.48 -6.95 2.48
N TYR A 101 26.15 -6.74 2.44
CA TYR A 101 25.34 -6.35 3.59
C TYR A 101 24.68 -7.53 4.31
N ARG A 102 24.90 -8.77 3.84
CA ARG A 102 24.23 -9.97 4.37
C ARG A 102 24.34 -10.12 5.89
N SER A 103 25.46 -9.74 6.49
CA SER A 103 25.69 -9.89 7.94
C SER A 103 24.98 -8.85 8.79
N VAL A 104 24.51 -7.74 8.20
CA VAL A 104 23.89 -6.63 8.93
C VAL A 104 22.45 -6.36 8.52
N LEU A 105 22.04 -6.74 7.30
CA LEU A 105 20.78 -6.33 6.69
C LEU A 105 19.59 -6.63 7.60
N ARG A 106 19.38 -7.90 7.97
CA ARG A 106 18.28 -8.30 8.87
C ARG A 106 18.35 -7.58 10.21
N ASP A 107 19.54 -7.55 10.82
CA ASP A 107 19.69 -7.04 12.18
C ASP A 107 19.45 -5.51 12.24
N CYS A 108 19.71 -4.79 11.15
CA CYS A 108 19.49 -3.35 11.02
C CYS A 108 18.05 -2.96 10.66
N VAL A 109 17.33 -3.79 9.89
CA VAL A 109 16.03 -3.36 9.32
C VAL A 109 14.85 -4.26 9.64
N TYR A 110 15.04 -5.48 10.15
CA TYR A 110 13.91 -6.38 10.44
C TYR A 110 14.25 -7.38 11.53
N SER A 111 14.37 -6.89 12.76
CA SER A 111 14.80 -7.69 13.91
C SER A 111 14.11 -7.25 15.20
N ASN A 112 13.53 -8.23 15.92
CA ASN A 112 13.02 -8.02 17.29
C ASN A 112 14.12 -7.74 18.33
N GLN A 113 15.39 -7.74 17.93
CA GLN A 113 16.56 -7.44 18.77
C GLN A 113 17.23 -6.11 18.40
N LEU A 114 16.62 -5.32 17.50
CA LEU A 114 17.11 -3.99 17.12
C LEU A 114 16.86 -3.00 18.27
N GLU A 115 17.88 -2.71 19.09
CA GLU A 115 17.77 -1.77 20.22
C GLU A 115 18.13 -0.32 19.83
N GLN A 116 18.93 -0.14 18.79
CA GLN A 116 19.37 1.16 18.26
C GLN A 116 19.41 1.10 16.74
N THR A 117 19.05 2.19 16.06
CA THR A 117 19.13 2.28 14.60
C THR A 117 20.59 2.12 14.14
N CYS A 118 20.78 1.48 12.98
CA CYS A 118 22.12 1.31 12.43
C CYS A 118 22.71 2.65 11.96
N THR A 119 24.03 2.76 12.05
CA THR A 119 24.74 3.95 11.57
C THR A 119 24.71 4.05 10.05
N ILE A 120 24.86 5.26 9.52
CA ILE A 120 25.00 5.51 8.07
C ILE A 120 26.19 4.72 7.51
N GLU A 121 27.30 4.59 8.26
CA GLU A 121 28.45 3.80 7.82
C GLU A 121 28.15 2.28 7.76
N GLN A 122 27.31 1.77 8.65
CA GLN A 122 26.99 0.34 8.73
C GLN A 122 25.99 -0.09 7.65
N LEU A 123 24.98 0.74 7.38
CA LEU A 123 23.99 0.50 6.34
C LEU A 123 23.59 1.85 5.69
N PRO A 124 24.40 2.36 4.75
CA PRO A 124 24.15 3.65 4.10
C PRO A 124 22.94 3.59 3.18
N LEU A 125 22.45 4.73 2.70
CA LEU A 125 21.48 4.74 1.60
C LEU A 125 22.08 4.07 0.35
N ILE A 126 21.25 3.41 -0.46
CA ILE A 126 21.70 2.76 -1.70
C ILE A 126 22.44 3.75 -2.61
N GLY A 127 21.97 5.00 -2.67
CA GLY A 127 22.56 6.07 -3.48
C GLY A 127 23.95 6.56 -3.05
N GLN A 128 24.36 6.29 -1.81
CA GLN A 128 25.68 6.70 -1.30
C GLN A 128 26.81 5.76 -1.74
N GLU A 129 26.50 4.65 -2.40
CA GLU A 129 27.50 3.72 -2.91
C GLU A 129 27.97 4.07 -4.33
N ALA A 130 29.28 4.03 -4.58
CA ALA A 130 29.90 4.47 -5.83
C ALA A 130 29.51 3.68 -7.10
N ASN A 131 28.97 2.47 -6.98
CA ASN A 131 28.68 1.56 -8.10
C ASN A 131 27.18 1.42 -8.38
N GLY A 132 26.53 2.53 -8.70
CA GLY A 132 25.10 2.61 -9.04
C GLY A 132 24.53 1.42 -9.80
N GLY A 133 23.29 1.03 -9.49
CA GLY A 133 22.47 0.16 -10.35
C GLY A 133 21.74 -0.97 -9.62
N LYS A 134 21.09 -1.84 -10.41
CA LYS A 134 20.21 -2.91 -9.92
C LYS A 134 20.86 -3.81 -8.87
N GLN A 135 22.13 -4.19 -9.07
CA GLN A 135 22.79 -5.13 -8.16
C GLN A 135 22.84 -4.60 -6.72
N GLN A 136 23.06 -3.30 -6.53
CA GLN A 136 23.07 -2.69 -5.20
C GLN A 136 21.70 -2.79 -4.54
N ILE A 137 20.62 -2.57 -5.30
CA ILE A 137 19.26 -2.75 -4.81
C ILE A 137 19.04 -4.19 -4.34
N LEU A 138 19.44 -5.17 -5.16
CA LEU A 138 19.28 -6.60 -4.83
C LEU A 138 20.18 -7.04 -3.67
N ASP A 139 21.35 -6.41 -3.49
CA ASP A 139 22.22 -6.64 -2.35
C ASP A 139 21.60 -6.14 -1.03
N ARG A 140 20.64 -5.21 -1.10
CA ARG A 140 19.86 -4.71 0.05
C ARG A 140 18.47 -5.32 0.18
N LEU A 141 18.16 -6.36 -0.60
CA LEU A 141 16.86 -7.02 -0.59
C LEU A 141 16.80 -8.14 0.46
N LEU A 142 15.89 -7.99 1.41
CA LEU A 142 15.61 -8.94 2.48
C LEU A 142 14.21 -9.56 2.27
N VAL A 143 14.12 -10.88 2.21
CA VAL A 143 12.86 -11.57 1.87
C VAL A 143 12.51 -12.67 2.86
N SER A 144 11.21 -12.90 3.07
CA SER A 144 10.72 -14.08 3.80
C SER A 144 10.63 -15.33 2.91
N HIS A 145 10.42 -15.14 1.61
CA HIS A 145 10.31 -16.20 0.62
C HIS A 145 11.11 -15.86 -0.63
N GLN A 146 11.72 -16.87 -1.25
CA GLN A 146 12.59 -16.68 -2.43
C GLN A 146 11.84 -16.00 -3.60
N TRP A 147 10.59 -16.42 -3.86
CA TRP A 147 9.76 -15.88 -4.94
C TRP A 147 9.54 -14.37 -4.83
N MET A 148 9.53 -13.82 -3.62
CA MET A 148 9.37 -12.37 -3.41
C MET A 148 10.55 -11.61 -4.01
N GLY A 149 11.76 -12.13 -3.85
CA GLY A 149 12.95 -11.53 -4.44
C GLY A 149 13.00 -11.70 -5.95
N GLU A 150 12.59 -12.87 -6.45
CA GLU A 150 12.55 -13.17 -7.89
C GLU A 150 11.54 -12.28 -8.63
N ASN A 151 10.34 -12.09 -8.08
CA ASN A 151 9.32 -11.23 -8.69
C ASN A 151 9.71 -9.74 -8.62
N PHE A 152 10.38 -9.31 -7.54
CA PHE A 152 10.88 -7.94 -7.43
C PHE A 152 12.05 -7.67 -8.39
N GLU A 153 12.98 -8.63 -8.53
CA GLU A 153 14.03 -8.54 -9.54
C GLU A 153 13.45 -8.49 -10.96
N TYR A 154 12.45 -9.34 -11.26
CA TYR A 154 11.74 -9.29 -12.53
C TYR A 154 11.11 -7.92 -12.79
N PHE A 155 10.48 -7.32 -11.77
CA PHE A 155 9.92 -5.99 -11.86
C PHE A 155 10.99 -4.94 -12.22
N LEU A 156 12.13 -4.93 -11.54
CA LEU A 156 13.23 -4.02 -11.85
C LEU A 156 13.78 -4.23 -13.27
N ASP A 157 13.87 -5.48 -13.74
CA ASP A 157 14.42 -5.79 -15.06
C ASP A 157 13.46 -5.47 -16.22
N ASN A 158 12.15 -5.58 -16.00
CA ASN A 158 11.18 -5.63 -17.09
C ASN A 158 10.09 -4.55 -17.01
N LEU A 159 9.86 -3.98 -15.83
CA LEU A 159 8.74 -3.08 -15.55
C LEU A 159 9.20 -1.69 -15.06
N ASP A 160 10.51 -1.43 -15.03
CA ASP A 160 11.13 -0.12 -14.77
C ASP A 160 11.98 0.38 -15.96
N PRO A 161 11.40 0.52 -17.17
CA PRO A 161 12.16 0.84 -18.39
C PRO A 161 12.81 2.23 -18.36
N ASP A 162 12.28 3.14 -17.55
CA ASP A 162 12.78 4.51 -17.36
C ASP A 162 13.74 4.63 -16.16
N SER A 163 13.97 3.53 -15.42
CA SER A 163 14.77 3.50 -14.19
C SER A 163 14.25 4.44 -13.08
N ASP A 164 12.94 4.74 -13.07
CA ASP A 164 12.33 5.60 -12.07
C ASP A 164 12.43 4.93 -10.70
N PHE A 165 12.04 3.66 -10.58
CA PHE A 165 12.05 2.95 -9.31
C PHE A 165 13.48 2.70 -8.83
N ALA A 166 14.38 2.31 -9.73
CA ALA A 166 15.81 2.18 -9.41
C ALA A 166 16.42 3.51 -8.93
N THR A 167 15.98 4.64 -9.49
CA THR A 167 16.40 5.98 -9.06
C THR A 167 15.85 6.34 -7.69
N LEU A 168 14.55 6.12 -7.48
CA LEU A 168 13.86 6.41 -6.22
C LEU A 168 14.38 5.55 -5.05
N LEU A 169 14.73 4.30 -5.31
CA LEU A 169 15.31 3.37 -4.33
C LEU A 169 16.70 3.80 -3.84
N GLN A 170 17.37 4.75 -4.48
CA GLN A 170 18.62 5.28 -3.96
C GLN A 170 18.46 5.93 -2.57
N SER A 171 17.25 6.36 -2.23
CA SER A 171 16.93 7.04 -0.97
C SER A 171 16.44 6.08 0.12
N VAL A 172 16.61 4.77 -0.04
CA VAL A 172 16.40 3.77 1.02
C VAL A 172 17.69 3.04 1.38
N THR A 173 17.76 2.50 2.59
CA THR A 173 18.84 1.61 3.06
C THR A 173 18.61 0.16 2.65
N ALA A 174 17.35 -0.27 2.64
CA ALA A 174 16.97 -1.65 2.36
C ALA A 174 15.54 -1.78 1.86
N ILE A 175 15.27 -2.92 1.23
CA ILE A 175 13.94 -3.34 0.81
C ILE A 175 13.62 -4.62 1.57
N VAL A 176 12.55 -4.60 2.36
CA VAL A 176 12.07 -5.76 3.11
C VAL A 176 10.75 -6.22 2.47
N ILE A 177 10.71 -7.46 1.99
CA ILE A 177 9.48 -8.06 1.44
C ILE A 177 9.16 -9.31 2.27
N SER A 178 8.11 -9.22 3.08
CA SER A 178 7.79 -10.28 4.03
C SER A 178 6.30 -10.58 4.07
N TYR A 179 5.94 -11.85 4.27
CA TYR A 179 4.55 -12.31 4.22
C TYR A 179 3.65 -11.67 5.31
N ASP A 180 4.24 -11.14 6.37
CA ASP A 180 3.62 -10.48 7.52
C ASP A 180 3.71 -8.95 7.49
N VAL A 181 4.35 -8.37 6.48
CA VAL A 181 4.28 -6.92 6.23
C VAL A 181 2.95 -6.62 5.56
N ARG A 182 2.08 -5.92 6.28
CA ARG A 182 0.89 -5.29 5.72
C ARG A 182 0.38 -4.14 6.61
N PRO A 183 -0.01 -2.99 6.02
CA PRO A 183 0.26 -2.59 4.64
C PRO A 183 1.76 -2.39 4.39
N SER A 184 2.15 -2.12 3.14
CA SER A 184 3.48 -1.57 2.84
C SER A 184 3.68 -0.21 3.49
N PHE A 185 4.92 0.15 3.80
CA PHE A 185 5.28 1.45 4.34
C PHE A 185 6.78 1.73 4.18
N TYR A 186 7.16 3.00 4.09
CA TYR A 186 8.53 3.45 4.34
C TYR A 186 8.73 3.83 5.83
N TRP A 187 9.92 3.56 6.39
CA TRP A 187 10.20 3.95 7.77
C TRP A 187 11.59 4.51 8.03
N VAL A 188 11.59 5.76 8.47
CA VAL A 188 12.79 6.57 8.68
C VAL A 188 13.77 6.02 9.71
N ALA A 189 13.29 5.37 10.77
CA ALA A 189 14.17 4.83 11.81
C ALA A 189 15.21 3.88 11.21
N THR A 190 14.80 3.07 10.24
CA THR A 190 15.69 2.13 9.53
C THR A 190 16.15 2.65 8.18
N GLY A 191 15.48 3.68 7.64
CA GLY A 191 15.62 4.13 6.26
C GLY A 191 15.16 3.10 5.22
N ALA A 192 14.44 2.05 5.62
CA ALA A 192 14.03 0.95 4.73
C ALA A 192 12.58 1.11 4.26
N ILE A 193 12.29 0.50 3.13
CA ILE A 193 10.92 0.29 2.62
C ILE A 193 10.49 -1.16 2.89
N TYR A 194 9.26 -1.32 3.40
CA TYR A 194 8.66 -2.59 3.76
C TYR A 194 7.47 -2.82 2.84
N LEU A 195 7.48 -3.92 2.09
CA LEU A 195 6.50 -4.21 1.05
C LEU A 195 5.62 -5.39 1.42
N ASP A 196 4.30 -5.14 1.37
CA ASP A 196 3.28 -6.17 1.35
C ASP A 196 3.37 -6.95 0.02
N PRO A 197 3.66 -8.25 0.06
CA PRO A 197 3.83 -9.05 -1.14
C PRO A 197 2.49 -9.32 -1.88
N ASN A 198 1.35 -8.86 -1.36
CA ASN A 198 0.07 -8.94 -2.06
C ASN A 198 0.08 -8.15 -3.38
N ASP A 199 0.90 -7.11 -3.46
CA ASP A 199 1.11 -6.36 -4.70
C ASP A 199 2.21 -7.00 -5.58
N LEU A 200 2.85 -8.11 -5.16
CA LEU A 200 4.01 -8.70 -5.86
C LEU A 200 3.85 -10.14 -6.40
N TRP A 201 2.97 -10.97 -5.84
CA TRP A 201 2.78 -12.37 -6.30
C TRP A 201 2.43 -12.47 -7.80
N LEU A 202 2.59 -13.63 -8.42
CA LEU A 202 2.18 -13.93 -9.80
C LEU A 202 1.44 -15.26 -9.84
N LEU A 203 1.89 -16.22 -9.02
CA LEU A 203 1.27 -17.53 -8.90
C LEU A 203 0.30 -17.57 -7.72
N ALA A 204 -0.78 -18.34 -7.86
CA ALA A 204 -1.72 -18.53 -6.76
C ALA A 204 -1.02 -19.12 -5.52
N GLU A 205 -0.06 -20.04 -5.71
CA GLU A 205 0.75 -20.61 -4.63
C GLU A 205 1.54 -19.56 -3.84
N GLU A 206 2.07 -18.54 -4.52
CA GLU A 206 2.81 -17.44 -3.88
C GLU A 206 1.86 -16.61 -3.02
N ARG A 207 0.69 -16.26 -3.57
CA ARG A 207 -0.36 -15.57 -2.83
C ARG A 207 -0.79 -16.37 -1.60
N ASP A 208 -0.97 -17.67 -1.72
CA ASP A 208 -1.42 -18.53 -0.63
C ASP A 208 -0.42 -18.54 0.55
N SER A 209 0.83 -18.11 0.36
CA SER A 209 1.84 -17.94 1.42
C SER A 209 1.80 -16.60 2.18
N ILE A 210 0.93 -15.66 1.78
CA ILE A 210 0.84 -14.31 2.34
C ILE A 210 -0.19 -14.24 3.47
N ASN A 211 0.12 -13.52 4.55
CA ASN A 211 -0.76 -13.34 5.70
C ASN A 211 -2.05 -12.57 5.35
N GLU A 212 -3.19 -13.08 5.83
CA GLU A 212 -4.51 -12.53 5.57
C GLU A 212 -5.11 -11.72 6.73
N ALA A 213 -4.37 -11.52 7.83
CA ALA A 213 -4.81 -10.71 8.97
C ALA A 213 -5.37 -9.32 8.55
N PRO A 214 -6.63 -8.98 8.89
CA PRO A 214 -7.27 -7.76 8.41
C PRO A 214 -6.55 -6.51 8.89
N ASP A 215 -6.69 -5.42 8.13
CA ASP A 215 -6.26 -4.10 8.59
C ASP A 215 -7.11 -3.66 9.79
N TYR A 216 -6.47 -3.28 10.90
CA TYR A 216 -7.14 -2.88 12.14
C TYR A 216 -7.96 -1.58 12.01
N ARG A 217 -7.76 -0.82 10.93
CA ARG A 217 -8.38 0.51 10.73
C ARG A 217 -9.69 0.47 9.95
N SER A 218 -10.21 -0.71 9.60
CA SER A 218 -11.45 -0.89 8.85
C SER A 218 -12.70 -0.26 9.51
N GLY A 219 -12.59 0.26 10.75
CA GLY A 219 -13.64 0.93 11.50
C GLY A 219 -13.66 2.47 11.41
N PHE A 220 -12.61 3.12 10.92
CA PHE A 220 -12.47 4.57 10.98
C PHE A 220 -13.45 5.31 10.07
N GLY A 221 -13.91 6.49 10.50
CA GLY A 221 -14.87 7.30 9.74
C GLY A 221 -16.27 6.70 9.56
N ASN A 222 -16.58 5.56 10.20
CA ASN A 222 -17.87 4.89 10.01
C ASN A 222 -19.10 5.72 10.43
N GLU A 223 -18.92 6.70 11.30
CA GLU A 223 -19.99 7.62 11.72
C GLU A 223 -20.28 8.76 10.72
N LEU A 224 -19.39 8.97 9.74
CA LEU A 224 -19.55 9.99 8.70
C LEU A 224 -20.61 9.56 7.67
N GLN A 225 -21.36 10.53 7.13
CA GLN A 225 -22.51 10.31 6.24
C GLN A 225 -22.18 10.40 4.74
N PHE A 226 -20.89 10.40 4.41
CA PHE A 226 -20.38 10.43 3.04
C PHE A 226 -19.31 9.36 2.86
N LEU A 227 -18.97 9.06 1.60
CA LEU A 227 -17.80 8.26 1.26
C LEU A 227 -16.94 9.04 0.26
N MET A 228 -15.63 8.80 0.28
CA MET A 228 -14.72 9.30 -0.76
C MET A 228 -14.04 8.13 -1.48
N PRO A 229 -14.71 7.52 -2.47
CA PRO A 229 -14.15 6.42 -3.22
C PRO A 229 -13.06 6.89 -4.19
N TRP A 230 -12.15 5.98 -4.51
CA TRP A 230 -11.20 6.15 -5.59
C TRP A 230 -10.98 4.85 -6.37
N ARG A 231 -10.41 4.96 -7.57
CA ARG A 231 -9.88 3.82 -8.35
C ARG A 231 -8.87 4.31 -9.38
N TYR A 232 -7.93 3.45 -9.77
CA TYR A 232 -7.11 3.71 -10.96
C TYR A 232 -7.77 3.15 -12.22
N VAL A 233 -7.84 3.99 -13.25
CA VAL A 233 -8.51 3.68 -14.52
C VAL A 233 -7.58 3.89 -15.71
N LYS A 234 -7.64 2.94 -16.64
CA LYS A 234 -7.05 3.07 -17.97
C LYS A 234 -8.07 2.58 -19.00
N ASN A 235 -8.28 3.35 -20.07
CA ASN A 235 -9.23 3.00 -21.13
C ASN A 235 -10.65 2.65 -20.63
N ASN A 236 -11.17 3.39 -19.63
CA ASN A 236 -12.46 3.11 -18.99
C ASN A 236 -12.56 1.72 -18.32
N GLN A 237 -11.44 1.16 -17.86
CA GLN A 237 -11.38 -0.10 -17.12
C GLN A 237 -10.58 0.07 -15.83
N TYR A 238 -10.98 -0.65 -14.78
CA TYR A 238 -10.15 -0.79 -13.58
C TYR A 238 -8.80 -1.38 -13.96
N THR A 239 -7.74 -0.86 -13.33
CA THR A 239 -6.37 -1.37 -13.52
C THR A 239 -5.93 -2.28 -12.38
N SER A 240 -6.48 -2.09 -11.19
CA SER A 240 -6.21 -2.95 -10.05
C SER A 240 -6.69 -4.38 -10.28
N TYR A 241 -6.01 -5.32 -9.63
CA TYR A 241 -6.38 -6.72 -9.66
C TYR A 241 -7.62 -6.99 -8.78
N ILE A 242 -8.69 -7.52 -9.38
CA ILE A 242 -10.03 -7.58 -8.77
C ILE A 242 -10.58 -9.00 -8.58
N THR A 243 -9.73 -10.01 -8.78
CA THR A 243 -10.14 -11.40 -8.60
C THR A 243 -10.19 -11.74 -7.11
N PRO A 244 -11.33 -12.23 -6.58
CA PRO A 244 -11.44 -12.65 -5.20
C PRO A 244 -10.40 -13.73 -4.86
N ARG A 245 -9.85 -13.68 -3.64
CA ARG A 245 -8.82 -14.64 -3.20
C ARG A 245 -9.28 -16.11 -3.27
N SER A 246 -10.57 -16.35 -3.02
CA SER A 246 -11.18 -17.69 -3.16
C SER A 246 -11.13 -18.24 -4.59
N THR A 247 -10.96 -17.36 -5.59
CA THR A 247 -10.68 -17.78 -6.96
C THR A 247 -9.17 -17.96 -7.10
N ARG A 248 -8.74 -19.21 -7.03
CA ARG A 248 -7.32 -19.59 -7.11
C ARG A 248 -6.82 -19.56 -8.55
N VAL A 249 -6.33 -18.40 -8.99
CA VAL A 249 -5.79 -18.17 -10.35
C VAL A 249 -4.47 -17.41 -10.28
N ASN A 250 -3.65 -17.60 -11.32
CA ASN A 250 -2.42 -16.82 -11.49
C ASN A 250 -2.75 -15.45 -12.08
N ARG A 251 -1.88 -14.46 -11.82
CA ARG A 251 -1.92 -13.15 -12.47
C ARG A 251 -0.66 -12.93 -13.30
N THR A 252 -0.79 -12.15 -14.36
CA THR A 252 0.32 -11.75 -15.22
C THR A 252 1.08 -10.57 -14.62
N ALA A 253 2.33 -10.37 -15.04
CA ALA A 253 3.11 -9.19 -14.67
C ALA A 253 2.41 -7.87 -15.05
N ALA A 254 1.66 -7.85 -16.16
CA ALA A 254 0.89 -6.68 -16.58
C ALA A 254 -0.32 -6.38 -15.67
N GLU A 255 -0.90 -7.41 -15.04
CA GLU A 255 -1.96 -7.25 -14.03
C GLU A 255 -1.41 -6.86 -12.66
N MET A 256 -0.18 -7.27 -12.35
CA MET A 256 0.53 -6.90 -11.12
C MET A 256 1.02 -5.43 -11.15
N GLN A 257 1.56 -4.99 -12.29
CA GLN A 257 2.30 -3.73 -12.41
C GLN A 257 1.57 -2.49 -11.88
N PRO A 258 0.27 -2.24 -12.19
CA PRO A 258 -0.38 -1.01 -11.76
C PRO A 258 -0.43 -0.84 -10.24
N ASP A 259 -0.76 -1.93 -9.52
CA ASP A 259 -0.89 -1.90 -8.07
C ASP A 259 0.48 -1.75 -7.41
N LEU A 260 1.49 -2.49 -7.87
CA LEU A 260 2.86 -2.37 -7.34
C LEU A 260 3.48 -0.99 -7.65
N ALA A 261 3.30 -0.47 -8.87
CA ALA A 261 3.85 0.81 -9.28
C ALA A 261 3.27 1.97 -8.46
N SER A 262 1.95 1.98 -8.25
CA SER A 262 1.32 3.04 -7.46
C SER A 262 1.80 3.02 -6.00
N LEU A 263 1.91 1.82 -5.42
CA LEU A 263 2.46 1.62 -4.09
C LEU A 263 3.91 2.13 -4.00
N LEU A 264 4.78 1.70 -4.91
CA LEU A 264 6.18 2.09 -4.90
C LEU A 264 6.37 3.59 -5.13
N TYR A 265 5.60 4.22 -6.01
CA TYR A 265 5.67 5.67 -6.18
C TYR A 265 5.29 6.42 -4.91
N LEU A 266 4.26 5.97 -4.18
CA LEU A 266 3.90 6.62 -2.92
C LEU A 266 4.99 6.40 -1.86
N GLU A 267 5.33 5.16 -1.56
CA GLU A 267 6.24 4.84 -0.44
C GLU A 267 7.64 5.38 -0.67
N LEU A 268 8.12 5.35 -1.92
CA LEU A 268 9.40 5.95 -2.25
C LEU A 268 9.34 7.48 -2.33
N ALA A 269 8.17 8.09 -2.50
CA ALA A 269 8.06 9.53 -2.31
C ALA A 269 8.34 9.93 -0.86
N HIS A 270 7.94 9.12 0.13
CA HIS A 270 8.33 9.35 1.52
C HIS A 270 9.84 9.20 1.74
N ALA A 271 10.45 8.17 1.15
CA ALA A 271 11.90 7.99 1.22
C ALA A 271 12.65 9.20 0.66
N ASN A 272 12.19 9.73 -0.48
CA ASN A 272 12.81 10.88 -1.15
C ASN A 272 12.38 12.25 -0.59
N ASP A 273 11.25 12.33 0.13
CA ASP A 273 10.92 13.48 0.96
C ASP A 273 11.95 13.63 2.10
N PHE A 274 12.32 12.50 2.68
CA PHE A 274 13.19 12.45 3.86
C PHE A 274 14.65 12.54 3.45
N PHE A 275 15.07 11.80 2.43
CA PHE A 275 16.47 11.77 1.99
C PHE A 275 16.58 11.95 0.49
N PRO A 276 16.21 13.12 -0.07
CA PRO A 276 16.36 13.35 -1.51
C PRO A 276 17.84 13.21 -1.91
N ARG A 277 18.09 12.71 -3.13
CA ARG A 277 19.46 12.48 -3.63
C ARG A 277 20.37 13.70 -3.57
N SER A 278 19.81 14.91 -3.58
CA SER A 278 20.53 16.18 -3.46
C SER A 278 21.28 16.36 -2.14
N ILE A 279 20.96 15.59 -1.10
CA ILE A 279 21.59 15.72 0.22
C ILE A 279 22.39 14.48 0.66
N HIS A 280 22.50 13.44 -0.18
CA HIS A 280 23.11 12.17 0.21
C HIS A 280 24.58 12.31 0.67
N ASP A 281 25.29 13.30 0.14
CA ASP A 281 26.68 13.62 0.51
C ASP A 281 26.79 14.48 1.79
N ASP A 282 25.68 15.06 2.26
CA ASP A 282 25.63 16.05 3.34
C ASP A 282 24.84 15.55 4.58
N LEU A 283 24.51 14.24 4.65
CA LEU A 283 23.79 13.67 5.80
C LEU A 283 24.57 13.86 7.11
N GLU A 284 23.88 14.32 8.15
CA GLU A 284 24.48 14.61 9.46
C GLU A 284 24.13 13.57 10.55
N GLY A 285 25.02 13.41 11.53
CA GLY A 285 24.81 12.50 12.66
C GLY A 285 25.26 11.05 12.40
N PRO A 286 25.26 10.19 13.43
CA PRO A 286 25.68 8.80 13.28
C PRO A 286 24.64 7.95 12.52
N THR A 287 23.34 8.25 12.61
CA THR A 287 22.25 7.49 11.99
C THR A 287 21.37 8.36 11.10
N LEU A 288 20.63 7.75 10.18
CA LEU A 288 19.64 8.47 9.35
C LEU A 288 18.53 9.12 10.17
N LEU A 289 18.19 8.53 11.32
CA LEU A 289 17.20 9.10 12.22
C LEU A 289 17.67 10.45 12.80
N ASP A 290 18.96 10.57 13.12
CA ASP A 290 19.54 11.82 13.65
C ASP A 290 19.49 12.95 12.60
N ASP A 291 19.86 12.65 11.35
CA ASP A 291 19.75 13.61 10.23
C ASP A 291 18.29 14.05 10.03
N TYR A 292 17.39 13.07 9.96
CA TYR A 292 15.96 13.32 9.79
C TYR A 292 15.40 14.19 10.91
N GLU A 293 15.66 13.87 12.18
CA GLU A 293 15.16 14.65 13.31
C GLU A 293 15.66 16.10 13.26
N THR A 294 16.93 16.28 12.91
CA THR A 294 17.53 17.60 12.72
C THR A 294 16.80 18.37 11.61
N ARG A 295 16.65 17.78 10.42
CA ARG A 295 16.01 18.45 9.27
C ARG A 295 14.51 18.68 9.48
N ASN A 296 13.80 17.71 10.04
CA ASN A 296 12.38 17.82 10.37
C ASN A 296 12.12 18.92 11.40
N SER A 297 12.97 19.07 12.42
CA SER A 297 12.84 20.16 13.41
C SER A 297 13.03 21.56 12.81
N HIS A 298 13.79 21.65 11.72
CA HIS A 298 14.03 22.89 10.96
C HIS A 298 13.10 23.05 9.75
N GLN A 299 12.12 22.16 9.57
CA GLN A 299 11.16 22.17 8.46
C GLN A 299 11.84 22.12 7.07
N LEU A 300 12.88 21.28 6.94
CA LEU A 300 13.71 21.17 5.74
C LEU A 300 13.34 20.00 4.81
N LEU A 301 12.26 19.27 5.09
CA LEU A 301 11.80 18.18 4.23
C LEU A 301 11.06 18.72 2.99
N VAL A 302 10.93 17.93 1.93
CA VAL A 302 10.21 18.33 0.71
C VAL A 302 8.76 18.68 1.03
N SER A 303 8.10 17.88 1.87
CA SER A 303 6.73 18.05 2.35
C SER A 303 6.55 19.31 3.20
N ASP A 304 7.55 19.68 4.00
CA ASP A 304 7.58 20.96 4.73
C ASP A 304 7.58 22.13 3.76
N GLN A 305 8.48 22.08 2.79
CA GLN A 305 8.65 23.14 1.79
C GLN A 305 7.43 23.24 0.87
N LEU A 306 6.79 22.11 0.53
CA LEU A 306 5.52 22.08 -0.19
C LEU A 306 4.44 22.81 0.61
N THR A 307 4.28 22.46 1.89
CA THR A 307 3.28 23.08 2.77
C THR A 307 3.52 24.58 2.92
N ALA A 308 4.79 25.01 3.05
CA ALA A 308 5.13 26.41 3.19
C ALA A 308 4.86 27.24 1.92
N LYS A 309 5.08 26.66 0.73
CA LYS A 309 4.90 27.35 -0.56
C LYS A 309 3.47 27.28 -1.09
N TYR A 310 2.81 26.13 -0.91
CA TYR A 310 1.53 25.80 -1.51
C TYR A 310 0.63 25.03 -0.52
N PRO A 311 0.17 25.67 0.57
CA PRO A 311 -0.59 25.01 1.61
C PRO A 311 -1.98 24.56 1.14
N LEU A 312 -2.43 23.43 1.69
CA LEU A 312 -3.84 23.08 1.75
C LEU A 312 -4.57 24.03 2.71
N ASN A 313 -5.78 24.44 2.35
CA ASN A 313 -6.49 25.48 3.08
C ASN A 313 -7.73 24.98 3.83
N SER A 314 -8.28 23.81 3.46
CA SER A 314 -9.48 23.30 4.10
C SER A 314 -9.18 22.66 5.46
N THR A 315 -9.49 23.42 6.52
CA THR A 315 -9.42 22.92 7.90
C THR A 315 -10.43 21.80 8.17
N GLU A 316 -11.58 21.84 7.49
CA GLU A 316 -12.64 20.85 7.57
C GLU A 316 -12.15 19.51 7.01
N MET A 317 -11.50 19.51 5.83
CA MET A 317 -10.93 18.29 5.26
C MET A 317 -9.79 17.73 6.13
N ALA A 318 -8.92 18.58 6.67
CA ALA A 318 -7.89 18.15 7.62
C ALA A 318 -8.47 17.52 8.89
N SER A 319 -9.53 18.11 9.46
CA SER A 319 -10.19 17.58 10.66
C SER A 319 -10.94 16.27 10.36
N LEU A 320 -11.54 16.13 9.19
CA LEU A 320 -12.16 14.88 8.76
C LEU A 320 -11.11 13.79 8.51
N ALA A 321 -9.94 14.14 7.95
CA ALA A 321 -8.84 13.21 7.72
C ALA A 321 -8.32 12.59 9.03
N ASN A 322 -8.25 13.36 10.13
CA ASN A 322 -7.93 12.80 11.45
C ASN A 322 -8.92 11.70 11.89
N VAL A 323 -10.21 11.86 11.58
CA VAL A 323 -11.24 10.86 11.87
C VAL A 323 -11.11 9.65 10.95
N SER A 324 -10.91 9.88 9.65
CA SER A 324 -10.86 8.83 8.63
C SER A 324 -9.57 8.01 8.64
N PHE A 325 -8.43 8.60 9.04
CA PHE A 325 -7.11 7.98 8.87
C PHE A 325 -6.32 7.86 10.17
N ARG A 326 -6.63 8.65 11.20
CA ARG A 326 -5.87 8.69 12.47
C ARG A 326 -6.68 8.20 13.68
N GLY A 327 -7.92 7.75 13.46
CA GLY A 327 -8.75 7.12 14.49
C GLY A 327 -9.37 8.10 15.49
N GLU A 328 -9.38 9.40 15.22
CA GLU A 328 -10.13 10.35 16.05
C GLU A 328 -11.64 10.07 15.98
N SER A 329 -12.34 10.30 17.09
CA SER A 329 -13.80 10.17 17.12
C SER A 329 -14.46 11.36 16.41
N ALA A 330 -15.46 11.09 15.57
CA ALA A 330 -16.18 12.16 14.88
C ALA A 330 -16.97 13.03 15.87
N THR A 331 -16.93 14.34 15.69
CA THR A 331 -17.78 15.30 16.41
C THR A 331 -19.22 15.29 15.89
N ASN A 332 -20.17 15.82 16.67
CA ASN A 332 -21.56 15.95 16.22
C ASN A 332 -21.70 16.79 14.94
N GLN A 333 -20.83 17.80 14.76
CA GLN A 333 -20.81 18.60 13.55
C GLN A 333 -20.35 17.78 12.34
N GLN A 334 -19.24 17.03 12.47
CA GLN A 334 -18.73 16.18 11.40
C GLN A 334 -19.72 15.07 11.02
N LYS A 335 -20.44 14.50 11.99
CA LYS A 335 -21.53 13.53 11.74
C LYS A 335 -22.71 14.12 10.98
N SER A 336 -22.89 15.44 11.03
CA SER A 336 -23.99 16.13 10.34
C SER A 336 -23.64 16.62 8.94
N TYR A 337 -22.37 16.57 8.52
CA TYR A 337 -21.98 16.96 7.17
C TYR A 337 -22.61 16.05 6.13
N THR A 338 -23.12 16.68 5.08
CA THR A 338 -23.66 16.04 3.89
C THR A 338 -22.59 15.91 2.81
N PRO A 339 -22.77 15.05 1.79
CA PRO A 339 -21.86 15.00 0.65
C PRO A 339 -21.62 16.37 -0.01
N SER A 340 -22.65 17.22 -0.07
CA SER A 340 -22.53 18.57 -0.63
C SER A 340 -21.63 19.50 0.19
N ASP A 341 -21.65 19.37 1.53
CA ASP A 341 -20.72 20.11 2.40
C ASP A 341 -19.28 19.68 2.08
N ILE A 342 -19.03 18.37 1.97
CA ILE A 342 -17.70 17.83 1.63
C ILE A 342 -17.23 18.27 0.25
N SER A 343 -18.13 18.27 -0.74
CA SER A 343 -17.84 18.80 -2.08
C SER A 343 -17.41 20.26 -2.02
N SER A 344 -18.03 21.08 -1.16
CA SER A 344 -17.65 22.49 -1.00
C SER A 344 -16.28 22.67 -0.34
N PHE A 345 -15.87 21.76 0.54
CA PHE A 345 -14.58 21.80 1.23
C PHE A 345 -13.44 21.30 0.33
N PHE A 346 -13.65 20.16 -0.33
CA PHE A 346 -12.61 19.47 -1.11
C PHE A 346 -12.40 20.08 -2.50
N ALA A 347 -13.48 20.35 -3.25
CA ALA A 347 -13.36 20.73 -4.66
C ALA A 347 -12.70 22.11 -4.86
N ALA A 348 -12.83 23.00 -3.87
CA ALA A 348 -12.26 24.34 -3.89
C ALA A 348 -10.78 24.39 -3.46
N ASP A 349 -10.28 23.33 -2.82
CA ASP A 349 -8.89 23.22 -2.40
C ASP A 349 -8.07 22.46 -3.46
N THR A 350 -6.76 22.35 -3.24
CA THR A 350 -5.81 21.86 -4.26
C THR A 350 -5.22 20.49 -3.94
N ALA A 351 -5.83 19.71 -3.06
CA ALA A 351 -5.42 18.32 -2.80
C ALA A 351 -5.80 17.40 -3.98
N PRO A 352 -4.93 16.45 -4.39
CA PRO A 352 -5.27 15.48 -5.44
C PRO A 352 -6.24 14.39 -4.93
N ASP A 353 -6.15 14.04 -3.64
CA ASP A 353 -6.95 13.00 -2.99
C ASP A 353 -7.25 13.40 -1.53
N TYR A 354 -8.28 12.80 -0.92
CA TYR A 354 -8.61 13.04 0.49
C TYR A 354 -7.49 12.59 1.45
N TYR A 355 -6.71 11.57 1.08
CA TYR A 355 -5.62 11.06 1.90
C TYR A 355 -4.49 12.08 2.08
N ALA A 356 -4.34 13.03 1.13
CA ALA A 356 -3.39 14.13 1.24
C ALA A 356 -3.61 15.00 2.50
N TYR A 357 -4.80 15.01 3.08
CA TYR A 357 -5.09 15.74 4.31
C TYR A 357 -4.64 15.01 5.58
N SER A 358 -4.21 13.75 5.49
CA SER A 358 -3.78 12.95 6.64
C SER A 358 -2.52 13.53 7.29
N THR A 359 -1.49 13.79 6.48
CA THR A 359 -0.28 14.50 6.89
C THR A 359 0.28 15.29 5.71
N ARG A 360 1.14 16.27 5.98
CA ARG A 360 1.92 16.97 4.94
C ARG A 360 2.77 16.03 4.06
N ARG A 361 3.14 14.87 4.59
CA ARG A 361 3.94 13.87 3.89
C ARG A 361 3.08 13.08 2.91
N GLU A 362 1.85 12.74 3.32
CA GLU A 362 0.87 12.15 2.41
C GLU A 362 0.48 13.10 1.28
N ASP A 363 0.39 14.40 1.55
CA ASP A 363 0.15 15.40 0.50
C ASP A 363 1.23 15.39 -0.59
N ALA A 364 2.51 15.41 -0.19
CA ALA A 364 3.63 15.30 -1.13
C ALA A 364 3.61 13.96 -1.88
N ALA A 365 3.41 12.86 -1.18
CA ALA A 365 3.44 11.53 -1.77
C ALA A 365 2.29 11.29 -2.75
N MET A 366 1.06 11.71 -2.42
CA MET A 366 -0.09 11.61 -3.32
C MET A 366 0.09 12.43 -4.61
N LEU A 367 0.66 13.64 -4.51
CA LEU A 367 0.99 14.45 -5.69
C LEU A 367 1.99 13.73 -6.61
N PHE A 368 3.01 13.10 -6.02
CA PHE A 368 4.03 12.38 -6.77
C PHE A 368 3.48 11.09 -7.41
N GLU A 369 2.78 10.25 -6.63
CA GLU A 369 2.18 9.00 -7.11
C GLU A 369 1.25 9.24 -8.29
N GLU A 370 0.27 10.12 -8.14
CA GLU A 370 -0.74 10.31 -9.18
C GLU A 370 -0.14 10.89 -10.47
N ALA A 371 0.85 11.79 -10.35
CA ALA A 371 1.52 12.38 -11.49
C ALA A 371 2.34 11.33 -12.25
N MET A 372 3.10 10.49 -11.53
CA MET A 372 3.93 9.44 -12.12
C MET A 372 3.10 8.31 -12.72
N MET A 373 2.01 7.88 -12.06
CA MET A 373 1.05 6.91 -12.60
C MET A 373 0.43 7.40 -13.91
N SER A 374 0.05 8.68 -13.97
CA SER A 374 -0.50 9.27 -15.19
C SER A 374 0.57 9.45 -16.28
N HIS A 375 1.77 9.91 -15.92
CA HIS A 375 2.84 10.18 -16.87
C HIS A 375 3.42 8.91 -17.50
N ARG A 376 3.80 7.92 -16.68
CA ARG A 376 4.50 6.72 -17.13
C ARG A 376 3.56 5.64 -17.63
N LEU A 377 2.45 5.42 -16.94
CA LEU A 377 1.56 4.31 -17.24
C LEU A 377 0.31 4.73 -18.00
N GLY A 378 0.04 6.04 -18.13
CA GLY A 378 -1.21 6.54 -18.71
C GLY A 378 -2.44 6.10 -17.91
N ILE A 379 -2.25 5.89 -16.60
CA ILE A 379 -3.28 5.46 -15.67
C ILE A 379 -3.74 6.69 -14.88
N GLN A 380 -5.04 7.00 -14.90
CA GLN A 380 -5.60 8.16 -14.21
C GLN A 380 -6.35 7.71 -12.95
N ARG A 381 -6.23 8.48 -11.87
CA ARG A 381 -7.02 8.27 -10.65
C ARG A 381 -8.40 8.88 -10.81
N ASP A 382 -9.43 8.10 -10.57
CA ASP A 382 -10.78 8.58 -10.27
C ASP A 382 -10.86 8.88 -8.77
N VAL A 383 -11.31 10.07 -8.39
CA VAL A 383 -11.65 10.45 -7.02
C VAL A 383 -13.08 11.00 -6.99
N GLY A 384 -13.86 10.61 -5.98
CA GLY A 384 -15.24 11.02 -5.84
C GLY A 384 -15.64 11.33 -4.40
N ILE A 385 -16.78 12.01 -4.26
CA ILE A 385 -17.51 12.27 -3.03
C ILE A 385 -18.91 11.73 -3.28
N THR A 386 -19.39 10.83 -2.43
CA THR A 386 -20.68 10.15 -2.61
C THR A 386 -21.52 10.19 -1.35
N ASP A 387 -22.80 9.87 -1.51
CA ASP A 387 -23.64 9.45 -0.40
C ASP A 387 -23.14 8.15 0.26
N LYS A 388 -23.71 7.82 1.42
CA LYS A 388 -23.46 6.58 2.16
C LYS A 388 -24.77 5.81 2.36
N PRO A 389 -25.23 5.04 1.35
CA PRO A 389 -26.40 4.17 1.48
C PRO A 389 -26.12 2.98 2.42
N GLU A 390 -27.17 2.29 2.85
CA GLU A 390 -27.07 1.08 3.69
C GLU A 390 -26.29 -0.05 3.00
N VAL A 391 -26.51 -0.24 1.70
CA VAL A 391 -25.75 -1.17 0.86
C VAL A 391 -24.72 -0.37 0.09
N ILE A 392 -23.44 -0.55 0.39
CA ILE A 392 -22.33 0.14 -0.27
C ILE A 392 -21.78 -0.74 -1.40
N SER A 393 -21.99 -0.33 -2.65
CA SER A 393 -21.39 -0.91 -3.84
C SER A 393 -21.21 0.17 -4.92
N ALA A 394 -20.45 -0.14 -5.98
CA ALA A 394 -20.26 0.81 -7.07
C ALA A 394 -21.59 1.18 -7.79
N ASP A 395 -22.61 0.33 -7.69
CA ASP A 395 -23.91 0.52 -8.31
C ASP A 395 -24.94 1.20 -7.39
N THR A 396 -24.63 1.37 -6.09
CA THR A 396 -25.55 1.97 -5.12
C THR A 396 -25.13 3.36 -4.68
N ILE A 397 -23.82 3.62 -4.58
CA ILE A 397 -23.31 4.94 -4.21
C ILE A 397 -23.44 5.90 -5.38
N LYS A 398 -23.89 7.12 -5.11
CA LYS A 398 -24.12 8.18 -6.09
C LYS A 398 -23.13 9.31 -5.90
N VAL A 399 -22.52 9.73 -7.00
CA VAL A 399 -21.53 10.80 -7.03
C VAL A 399 -22.21 12.14 -6.81
N ASP A 400 -21.83 12.87 -5.76
CA ASP A 400 -22.16 14.29 -5.59
C ASP A 400 -21.15 15.17 -6.34
N TRP A 401 -19.88 14.82 -6.24
CA TRP A 401 -18.78 15.44 -6.98
C TRP A 401 -17.69 14.40 -7.26
N GLY A 402 -17.00 14.51 -8.40
CA GLY A 402 -15.87 13.63 -8.68
C GLY A 402 -15.14 14.01 -9.97
N GLN A 403 -13.89 13.56 -10.09
CA GLN A 403 -13.04 13.80 -11.24
C GLN A 403 -12.18 12.57 -11.56
N ARG A 404 -11.98 12.31 -12.85
CA ARG A 404 -10.87 11.49 -13.34
C ARG A 404 -9.67 12.37 -13.62
N GLY A 405 -8.50 11.98 -13.11
CA GLY A 405 -7.22 12.62 -13.40
C GLY A 405 -7.11 14.00 -12.76
N ARG A 406 -7.56 14.16 -11.51
CA ARG A 406 -7.52 15.45 -10.79
C ARG A 406 -6.11 16.05 -10.73
N ILE A 407 -5.06 15.23 -10.67
CA ILE A 407 -3.66 15.67 -10.73
C ILE A 407 -3.30 16.51 -11.97
N GLY A 408 -4.08 16.42 -13.05
CA GLY A 408 -3.92 17.25 -14.25
C GLY A 408 -4.59 18.63 -14.19
N ASP A 409 -5.25 18.97 -13.07
CA ASP A 409 -5.90 20.28 -12.89
C ASP A 409 -4.84 21.39 -12.79
N ASP A 410 -5.09 22.51 -13.48
CA ASP A 410 -4.17 23.66 -13.52
C ASP A 410 -3.83 24.20 -12.12
N THR A 411 -4.75 24.07 -11.15
CA THR A 411 -4.54 24.52 -9.77
C THR A 411 -3.55 23.66 -8.99
N LEU A 412 -3.31 22.41 -9.41
CA LEU A 412 -2.34 21.50 -8.80
C LEU A 412 -0.96 21.58 -9.44
N GLN A 413 -0.82 22.21 -10.60
CA GLN A 413 0.40 22.10 -11.42
C GLN A 413 1.68 22.52 -10.69
N ASN A 414 1.65 23.67 -10.01
CA ASN A 414 2.82 24.16 -9.28
C ASN A 414 3.20 23.25 -8.11
N ARG A 415 2.21 22.61 -7.48
CA ARG A 415 2.41 21.70 -6.34
C ARG A 415 3.07 20.42 -6.79
N ALA A 416 2.49 19.76 -7.81
CA ALA A 416 3.05 18.55 -8.39
C ALA A 416 4.44 18.79 -8.99
N ALA A 417 4.64 19.90 -9.72
CA ALA A 417 5.93 20.23 -10.32
C ALA A 417 7.01 20.50 -9.27
N PHE A 418 6.65 21.13 -8.15
CA PHE A 418 7.58 21.31 -7.03
C PHE A 418 8.03 19.96 -6.46
N VAL A 419 7.09 19.08 -6.10
CA VAL A 419 7.41 17.77 -5.52
C VAL A 419 8.26 16.93 -6.47
N ILE A 420 7.91 16.85 -7.75
CA ILE A 420 8.67 16.08 -8.73
C ILE A 420 10.10 16.62 -8.90
N ASN A 421 10.29 17.95 -8.94
CA ASN A 421 11.62 18.54 -9.05
C ASN A 421 12.51 18.22 -7.84
N GLU A 422 11.94 18.12 -6.64
CA GLU A 422 12.70 17.79 -5.43
C GLU A 422 13.01 16.27 -5.33
N ILE A 423 12.15 15.41 -5.89
CA ILE A 423 12.30 13.94 -5.82
C ILE A 423 13.08 13.35 -7.01
N ILE A 424 12.70 13.70 -8.25
CA ILE A 424 13.38 13.29 -9.50
C ILE A 424 13.63 14.53 -10.39
N PRO A 425 14.65 15.35 -10.10
CA PRO A 425 14.94 16.58 -10.86
C PRO A 425 15.24 16.36 -12.35
N GLU A 426 15.55 15.13 -12.75
CA GLU A 426 15.79 14.77 -14.15
C GLU A 426 14.52 14.77 -15.00
N LEU A 427 13.35 14.66 -14.38
CA LEU A 427 12.05 14.79 -15.05
C LEU A 427 11.71 16.27 -15.09
N ASP A 428 11.81 16.93 -16.25
CA ASP A 428 11.38 18.32 -16.45
C ASP A 428 9.92 18.50 -15.98
N ALA A 429 9.76 18.82 -14.69
CA ALA A 429 8.51 18.60 -13.99
C ALA A 429 7.43 19.57 -14.48
N THR A 430 7.85 20.77 -14.89
CA THR A 430 6.95 21.76 -15.46
C THR A 430 6.36 21.24 -16.78
N THR A 431 7.20 20.68 -17.65
CA THR A 431 6.74 20.09 -18.91
C THR A 431 5.91 18.82 -18.66
N LEU A 432 6.35 17.95 -17.75
CA LEU A 432 5.65 16.71 -17.39
C LEU A 432 4.23 17.00 -16.94
N VAL A 433 4.07 17.85 -15.93
CA VAL A 433 2.77 18.13 -15.30
C VAL A 433 1.84 18.85 -16.26
N LYS A 434 2.35 19.77 -17.08
CA LYS A 434 1.56 20.45 -18.13
C LYS A 434 1.03 19.50 -19.21
N ASN A 435 1.72 18.39 -19.44
CA ASN A 435 1.32 17.38 -20.43
C ASN A 435 0.41 16.28 -19.84
N LEU A 436 0.08 16.34 -18.55
CA LEU A 436 -0.91 15.43 -17.96
C LEU A 436 -2.29 15.66 -18.60
N PRO A 437 -3.12 14.61 -18.79
CA PRO A 437 -4.45 14.79 -19.33
C PRO A 437 -5.31 15.66 -18.41
N GLN A 438 -6.09 16.54 -19.02
CA GLN A 438 -7.01 17.41 -18.28
C GLN A 438 -8.07 16.59 -17.52
N PRO A 439 -8.49 17.04 -16.31
CA PRO A 439 -9.48 16.33 -15.53
C PRO A 439 -10.81 16.17 -16.27
N ILE A 440 -11.45 15.02 -16.10
CA ILE A 440 -12.79 14.76 -16.65
C ILE A 440 -13.77 14.75 -15.48
N PRO A 441 -14.75 15.67 -15.42
CA PRO A 441 -15.74 15.68 -14.36
C PRO A 441 -16.65 14.45 -14.46
N MET A 442 -16.98 13.88 -13.31
CA MET A 442 -17.99 12.84 -13.19
C MET A 442 -19.40 13.43 -13.30
N ALA A 443 -20.35 12.61 -13.76
CA ALA A 443 -21.76 12.98 -13.79
C ALA A 443 -22.36 12.90 -12.38
N GLN A 444 -22.75 14.05 -11.83
CA GLN A 444 -23.46 14.14 -10.54
C GLN A 444 -24.78 13.36 -10.60
N GLY A 445 -25.09 12.64 -9.52
CA GLY A 445 -26.27 11.80 -9.36
C GLY A 445 -26.17 10.42 -10.03
N ALA A 446 -25.20 10.21 -10.93
CA ALA A 446 -24.88 8.90 -11.45
C ALA A 446 -24.07 8.08 -10.44
N THR A 447 -24.16 6.77 -10.58
CA THR A 447 -23.46 5.82 -9.71
C THR A 447 -21.96 5.81 -9.98
N TRP A 448 -21.18 5.24 -9.07
CA TRP A 448 -19.74 5.08 -9.26
C TRP A 448 -19.39 4.19 -10.46
N SER A 449 -20.21 3.17 -10.75
CA SER A 449 -20.06 2.28 -11.90
C SER A 449 -20.40 2.99 -13.22
N GLU A 450 -21.48 3.77 -13.27
CA GLU A 450 -21.85 4.57 -14.45
C GLU A 450 -20.75 5.59 -14.82
N ASN A 451 -20.04 6.11 -13.81
CA ASN A 451 -18.91 7.03 -14.00
C ASN A 451 -17.59 6.34 -14.43
N LEU A 452 -17.56 5.03 -14.66
CA LEU A 452 -16.35 4.34 -15.16
C LEU A 452 -16.03 4.71 -16.60
N ALA A 453 -17.05 4.84 -17.45
CA ALA A 453 -16.91 5.00 -18.89
C ALA A 453 -16.93 6.47 -19.37
N ILE A 454 -16.25 7.36 -18.66
CA ILE A 454 -16.28 8.82 -18.90
C ILE A 454 -15.18 9.35 -19.83
N SER A 455 -14.11 8.59 -20.08
CA SER A 455 -13.08 9.01 -21.04
C SER A 455 -13.60 8.88 -22.48
N PRO A 456 -13.36 9.86 -23.37
CA PRO A 456 -13.69 9.75 -24.78
C PRO A 456 -12.97 8.55 -25.38
N THR A 457 -13.70 7.52 -25.81
CA THR A 457 -13.08 6.41 -26.55
C THR A 457 -12.75 6.90 -27.95
N SER A 458 -11.46 6.87 -28.33
CA SER A 458 -11.09 7.03 -29.73
C SER A 458 -11.85 5.97 -30.53
N LYS A 459 -12.68 6.39 -31.49
CA LYS A 459 -13.40 5.52 -32.42
C LYS A 459 -12.40 4.82 -33.34
N ASN A 460 -11.71 3.80 -32.85
CA ASN A 460 -11.12 2.77 -33.69
C ASN A 460 -11.72 1.43 -33.26
N LEU A 461 -12.53 0.91 -34.18
CA LEU A 461 -13.21 -0.37 -34.12
C LEU A 461 -12.23 -1.50 -33.79
N VAL A 462 -12.42 -2.14 -32.64
CA VAL A 462 -12.23 -3.58 -32.54
C VAL A 462 -13.60 -4.14 -32.20
N ASN A 463 -14.09 -5.02 -33.09
CA ASN A 463 -15.28 -5.81 -32.84
C ASN A 463 -15.20 -6.36 -31.43
N ARG A 464 -16.12 -5.90 -30.56
CA ARG A 464 -16.39 -6.51 -29.26
C ARG A 464 -16.79 -7.95 -29.52
N THR A 465 -15.81 -8.85 -29.54
CA THR A 465 -16.04 -10.14 -28.91
C THR A 465 -16.38 -9.78 -27.49
N GLN A 466 -17.64 -10.02 -27.17
CA GLN A 466 -18.22 -9.95 -25.85
C GLN A 466 -17.49 -11.02 -25.02
N VAL A 467 -16.25 -10.73 -24.63
CA VAL A 467 -15.57 -11.45 -23.57
C VAL A 467 -16.50 -11.25 -22.38
N ALA A 468 -17.06 -12.36 -21.91
CA ALA A 468 -17.96 -12.38 -20.79
C ALA A 468 -17.38 -11.49 -19.69
N ILE A 469 -18.11 -10.43 -19.36
CA ILE A 469 -17.92 -9.71 -18.10
C ILE A 469 -18.21 -10.78 -17.05
N THR A 470 -17.16 -11.42 -16.53
CA THR A 470 -17.25 -12.24 -15.35
C THR A 470 -17.58 -11.32 -14.19
N ALA A 471 -18.89 -11.16 -13.95
CA ALA A 471 -19.67 -10.97 -12.72
C ALA A 471 -19.06 -10.37 -11.42
N ASN A 472 -17.88 -9.76 -11.42
CA ASN A 472 -17.29 -9.19 -10.20
C ASN A 472 -17.04 -7.70 -10.41
N THR A 473 -18.02 -6.87 -10.04
CA THR A 473 -17.78 -5.45 -9.79
C THR A 473 -16.84 -5.35 -8.58
N PRO A 474 -15.69 -4.65 -8.67
CA PRO A 474 -14.78 -4.51 -7.55
C PRO A 474 -15.47 -3.90 -6.34
N ALA A 475 -15.03 -4.29 -5.14
CA ALA A 475 -15.45 -3.60 -3.92
C ALA A 475 -15.08 -2.12 -4.02
N VAL A 476 -15.94 -1.26 -3.46
CA VAL A 476 -15.66 0.18 -3.42
C VAL A 476 -14.43 0.41 -2.55
N THR A 477 -13.39 0.97 -3.16
CA THR A 477 -12.15 1.31 -2.47
C THR A 477 -12.24 2.75 -1.99
N LEU A 478 -12.00 2.98 -0.70
CA LEU A 478 -12.05 4.31 -0.10
C LEU A 478 -10.66 4.94 -0.05
N SER A 479 -10.60 6.28 -0.08
CA SER A 479 -9.34 7.02 0.00
C SER A 479 -8.51 6.56 1.21
N GLY A 480 -7.18 6.54 1.06
CA GLY A 480 -6.23 6.05 2.06
C GLY A 480 -6.17 4.54 2.23
N SER A 481 -7.11 3.75 1.69
CA SER A 481 -7.22 2.31 2.01
C SER A 481 -6.03 1.42 1.59
N ARG A 482 -5.13 1.89 0.71
CA ARG A 482 -3.89 1.18 0.35
C ARG A 482 -2.63 1.68 1.07
N HIS A 483 -2.70 2.82 1.75
CA HIS A 483 -1.56 3.53 2.33
C HIS A 483 -1.73 3.75 3.83
N GLN A 484 -2.44 2.84 4.49
CA GLN A 484 -3.12 3.16 5.75
C GLN A 484 -2.21 3.40 6.96
N THR A 485 -0.88 3.34 6.86
CA THR A 485 0.06 3.74 7.93
C THR A 485 0.60 5.13 7.60
N PRO A 486 -0.02 6.23 8.09
CA PRO A 486 0.43 7.57 7.75
C PRO A 486 1.88 7.77 8.21
N VAL A 487 2.69 8.39 7.36
CA VAL A 487 4.03 8.79 7.72
C VAL A 487 3.95 10.09 8.53
N GLU A 488 4.36 10.01 9.81
CA GLU A 488 4.30 11.10 10.80
C GLU A 488 5.54 11.99 10.88
#